data_AF-A0A7K4GLP4-F1
#
_entry.id   AF-A0A7K4GLP4-F1
#
_cell.length_a   1.000
_cell.length_b   1.000
_cell.length_c   1.000
_cell.angle_alpha   90.00
_cell.angle_beta   90.00
_cell.angle_gamma   90.00
#
_symmetry.space_group_name_H-M   'P 1'
#
loop_
_entity.id
_entity.type
_entity.pdbx_description
1 polymer ?
#
loop_
_entity_poly.entity_id
_entity_poly.type
_entity_poly.pdbx_seq_one_letter_code
_entity_poly.pdbx_strand_id
1 'polypeptide(L)'
;MSENNSEEDFLRLRELLNESLLRDVLVFAILYLFIFAQSWSNIFLLLFPIITFSFSLFFRIINSNKYRIFLEHNLITYNPLGLEKKHANRLNFTALLQLVLLFWIGAESYYHPQLIQTYNLFFNLFFIFFFTFGFYWILIDVWKYAKIAIRLKKSNTDKTISYLNLRYFKLISIVNLITFILLNVLNISFVLLLDNNKILGFSYDLPGTGIENSLPLNLSILPFIIIWISPILTSTLLFLIYKDLNDISPADFIKIFEESPEEIRNQLIETFAKINTKFKHNLDTE
;
A
#
# COMPACT_ATOMS: atom_id res chain seq x y z
N MET A 1 -4.41 25.76 42.12
CA MET A 1 -4.95 24.39 42.22
C MET A 1 -4.62 23.71 40.91
N SER A 2 -3.66 22.80 40.96
CA SER A 2 -3.17 21.98 39.86
C SER A 2 -4.17 20.87 39.59
N GLU A 3 -4.95 20.98 38.52
CA GLU A 3 -5.58 19.80 37.94
C GLU A 3 -4.54 19.08 37.10
N ASN A 4 -4.07 17.97 37.67
CA ASN A 4 -3.37 16.88 37.01
C ASN A 4 -4.21 16.44 35.80
N ASN A 5 -3.87 16.95 34.61
CA ASN A 5 -4.31 16.32 33.37
C ASN A 5 -3.43 15.10 33.15
N SER A 6 -3.95 13.97 33.61
CA SER A 6 -3.43 12.63 33.36
C SER A 6 -2.97 12.46 31.91
N GLU A 7 -1.79 11.89 31.77
CA GLU A 7 -1.29 11.12 30.63
C GLU A 7 -2.42 10.26 30.04
N GLU A 8 -3.10 10.77 29.01
CA GLU A 8 -4.06 9.95 28.27
C GLU A 8 -3.29 9.17 27.19
N ASP A 9 -2.81 7.99 27.57
CA ASP A 9 -2.17 6.98 26.70
C ASP A 9 -3.12 6.35 25.66
N PHE A 10 -4.40 6.77 25.61
CA PHE A 10 -5.42 6.17 24.74
C PHE A 10 -5.84 7.09 23.59
N LEU A 11 -5.91 6.53 22.38
CA LEU A 11 -6.43 7.21 21.20
C LEU A 11 -7.93 7.50 21.35
N ARG A 12 -8.32 8.77 21.48
CA ARG A 12 -9.73 9.17 21.40
C ARG A 12 -10.24 8.92 19.98
N LEU A 13 -11.43 8.33 19.86
CA LEU A 13 -12.07 7.96 18.57
C LEU A 13 -12.17 9.15 17.59
N ARG A 14 -12.33 10.37 18.13
CA ARG A 14 -12.36 11.64 17.39
C ARG A 14 -11.01 12.03 16.79
N GLU A 15 -9.89 11.57 17.37
CA GLU A 15 -8.53 11.86 16.91
C GLU A 15 -8.07 10.85 15.84
N LEU A 16 -8.59 9.61 15.90
CA LEU A 16 -8.43 8.58 14.86
C LEU A 16 -9.19 8.93 13.56
N LEU A 17 -10.37 9.54 13.69
CA LEU A 17 -11.24 9.89 12.57
C LEU A 17 -10.93 11.28 12.00
N ASN A 18 -9.87 11.37 11.19
CA ASN A 18 -9.65 12.55 10.35
C ASN A 18 -10.69 12.60 9.21
N GLU A 19 -11.12 13.79 8.80
CA GLU A 19 -12.04 14.02 7.67
C GLU A 19 -11.64 13.23 6.42
N SER A 20 -10.35 13.20 6.10
CA SER A 20 -9.83 12.43 4.96
C SER A 20 -10.07 10.92 5.07
N LEU A 21 -9.94 10.36 6.28
CA LEU A 21 -10.19 8.93 6.54
C LEU A 21 -11.68 8.66 6.44
N LEU A 22 -12.52 9.50 7.06
CA LEU A 22 -13.98 9.36 7.02
C LEU A 22 -14.51 9.45 5.59
N ARG A 23 -14.02 10.41 4.80
CA ARG A 23 -14.35 10.52 3.37
C ARG A 23 -13.95 9.27 2.61
N ASP A 24 -12.73 8.77 2.78
CA ASP A 24 -12.25 7.58 2.07
C ASP A 24 -13.10 6.35 2.41
N VAL A 25 -13.45 6.16 3.70
CA VAL A 25 -14.35 5.09 4.17
C VAL A 25 -15.75 5.23 3.59
N LEU A 26 -16.32 6.44 3.62
CA LEU A 26 -17.67 6.71 3.14
C LEU A 26 -17.78 6.44 1.63
N VAL A 27 -16.82 6.92 0.83
CA VAL A 27 -16.80 6.69 -0.62
C VAL A 27 -16.64 5.21 -0.93
N PHE A 28 -15.72 4.51 -0.25
CA PHE A 28 -15.56 3.06 -0.42
C PHE A 28 -16.83 2.30 -0.06
N ALA A 29 -17.45 2.62 1.07
CA ALA A 29 -18.68 1.98 1.54
C ALA A 29 -19.85 2.19 0.58
N ILE A 30 -20.04 3.39 0.04
CA ILE A 30 -21.11 3.66 -0.94
C ILE A 30 -20.93 2.81 -2.20
N LEU A 31 -19.72 2.80 -2.78
CA LEU A 31 -19.45 1.98 -3.97
C LEU A 31 -19.61 0.49 -3.66
N TYR A 32 -19.14 0.04 -2.50
CA TYR A 32 -19.30 -1.35 -2.07
C TYR A 32 -20.78 -1.75 -1.95
N LEU A 33 -21.61 -0.88 -1.37
CA LEU A 33 -23.06 -1.10 -1.25
C LEU A 33 -23.74 -1.17 -2.62
N PHE A 34 -23.31 -0.36 -3.61
CA PHE A 34 -23.83 -0.47 -4.96
C PHE A 34 -23.53 -1.83 -5.60
N ILE A 35 -22.34 -2.39 -5.38
CA ILE A 35 -22.02 -3.73 -5.87
C ILE A 35 -22.84 -4.77 -5.12
N PHE A 36 -22.97 -4.65 -3.79
CA PHE A 36 -23.77 -5.58 -2.99
C PHE A 36 -25.25 -5.60 -3.44
N ALA A 37 -25.81 -4.44 -3.78
CA ALA A 37 -27.17 -4.32 -4.30
C ALA A 37 -27.39 -5.02 -5.65
N GLN A 38 -26.32 -5.33 -6.41
CA GLN A 38 -26.41 -6.12 -7.63
C GLN A 38 -26.55 -7.63 -7.37
N SER A 39 -26.69 -8.10 -6.12
CA SER A 39 -26.95 -9.52 -5.82
C SER A 39 -25.90 -10.52 -6.37
N TRP A 40 -24.62 -10.21 -6.17
CA TRP A 40 -23.53 -11.13 -6.51
C TRP A 40 -23.62 -12.44 -5.72
N SER A 41 -23.60 -13.58 -6.41
CA SER A 41 -23.65 -14.92 -5.79
C SER A 41 -22.35 -15.29 -5.08
N ASN A 42 -21.23 -14.77 -5.60
CA ASN A 42 -19.90 -14.98 -5.05
C ASN A 42 -19.24 -13.63 -4.74
N ILE A 43 -18.59 -13.54 -3.58
CA ILE A 43 -17.93 -12.32 -3.08
C ILE A 43 -16.41 -12.36 -3.26
N PHE A 44 -15.84 -13.41 -3.85
CA PHE A 44 -14.39 -13.57 -3.94
C PHE A 44 -13.72 -12.39 -4.66
N LEU A 45 -14.29 -11.89 -5.76
CA LEU A 45 -13.74 -10.72 -6.43
C LEU A 45 -13.78 -9.44 -5.56
N LEU A 46 -14.73 -9.32 -4.63
CA LEU A 46 -14.78 -8.21 -3.68
C LEU A 46 -13.63 -8.23 -2.65
N LEU A 47 -12.99 -9.38 -2.44
CA LEU A 47 -11.84 -9.47 -1.52
C LEU A 47 -10.66 -8.62 -2.00
N PHE A 48 -10.47 -8.47 -3.32
CA PHE A 48 -9.38 -7.68 -3.88
C PHE A 48 -9.43 -6.20 -3.46
N PRO A 49 -10.51 -5.44 -3.73
CA PRO A 49 -10.60 -4.06 -3.26
C PRO A 49 -10.65 -3.96 -1.74
N ILE A 50 -11.22 -4.93 -1.00
CA ILE A 50 -11.22 -4.93 0.47
C ILE A 50 -9.78 -5.00 1.01
N ILE A 51 -8.96 -5.91 0.49
CA ILE A 51 -7.57 -6.07 0.93
C ILE A 51 -6.77 -4.81 0.60
N THR A 52 -6.86 -4.32 -0.64
CA THR A 52 -6.19 -3.09 -1.07
C THR A 52 -6.60 -1.89 -0.19
N PHE A 53 -7.90 -1.75 0.11
CA PHE A 53 -8.42 -0.67 0.95
C PHE A 53 -8.00 -0.82 2.42
N SER A 54 -7.92 -2.04 2.94
CA SER A 54 -7.43 -2.29 4.31
C SER A 54 -5.99 -1.81 4.50
N PHE A 55 -5.11 -2.05 3.52
CA PHE A 55 -3.76 -1.48 3.51
C PHE A 55 -3.78 0.05 3.41
N SER A 56 -4.70 0.62 2.61
CA SER A 56 -4.88 2.08 2.54
C SER A 56 -5.21 2.69 3.91
N LEU A 57 -6.19 2.09 4.61
CA LEU A 57 -6.59 2.52 5.95
C LEU A 57 -5.44 2.41 6.95
N PHE A 58 -4.70 1.31 6.92
CA PHE A 58 -3.51 1.12 7.74
C PHE A 58 -2.52 2.30 7.60
N PHE A 59 -2.13 2.64 6.36
CA PHE A 59 -1.24 3.78 6.13
C PHE A 59 -1.87 5.13 6.51
N ARG A 60 -3.18 5.31 6.32
CA ARG A 60 -3.89 6.54 6.70
C ARG A 60 -3.92 6.75 8.22
N ILE A 61 -4.16 5.68 8.98
CA ILE A 61 -4.17 5.69 10.44
C ILE A 61 -2.77 6.02 10.96
N ILE A 62 -1.74 5.35 10.45
CA ILE A 62 -0.34 5.65 10.80
C ILE A 62 -0.03 7.11 10.50
N ASN A 63 -0.37 7.59 9.30
CA ASN A 63 -0.10 8.98 8.92
C ASN A 63 -0.74 10.00 9.86
N SER A 64 -1.97 9.74 10.31
CA SER A 64 -2.71 10.66 11.18
C SER A 64 -2.13 10.69 12.61
N ASN A 65 -1.52 9.60 13.05
CA ASN A 65 -0.99 9.43 14.41
C ASN A 65 0.53 9.53 14.52
N LYS A 66 1.24 9.92 13.44
CA LYS A 66 2.72 10.02 13.39
C LYS A 66 3.35 10.71 14.59
N TYR A 67 2.76 11.82 15.05
CA TYR A 67 3.31 12.63 16.14
C TYR A 67 3.34 11.89 17.48
N ARG A 68 2.35 11.01 17.75
CA ARG A 68 2.31 10.25 19.00
C ARG A 68 3.16 8.99 18.94
N ILE A 69 3.35 8.36 17.77
CA ILE A 69 4.26 7.20 17.59
C ILE A 69 5.70 7.53 18.01
N PHE A 70 6.13 8.80 17.86
CA PHE A 70 7.44 9.27 18.29
C PHE A 70 7.58 9.54 19.79
N LEU A 71 6.50 9.53 20.58
CA LEU A 71 6.59 9.67 22.04
C LEU A 71 7.08 8.35 22.66
N GLU A 72 7.99 8.48 23.62
CA GLU A 72 8.96 7.46 24.07
C GLU A 72 8.37 6.16 24.65
N HIS A 73 7.05 5.96 24.71
CA HIS A 73 6.41 4.84 25.44
C HIS A 73 5.41 4.01 24.61
N ASN A 74 5.53 3.96 23.28
CA ASN A 74 4.65 3.10 22.47
C ASN A 74 5.18 1.67 22.31
N LEU A 75 4.28 0.69 22.49
CA LEU A 75 4.47 -0.73 22.18
C LEU A 75 4.88 -1.02 20.71
N ILE A 76 4.72 -0.05 19.81
CA ILE A 76 5.03 -0.16 18.38
C ILE A 76 5.92 1.02 17.98
N THR A 77 7.23 0.80 17.94
CA THR A 77 8.19 1.69 17.27
C THR A 77 8.04 1.52 15.75
N TYR A 78 7.21 2.35 15.14
CA TYR A 78 7.14 2.47 13.68
C TYR A 78 7.88 3.72 13.25
N ASN A 79 9.03 3.57 12.59
CA ASN A 79 9.73 4.69 11.99
C ASN A 79 8.99 5.14 10.71
N PRO A 80 8.36 6.33 10.69
CA PRO A 80 7.51 6.70 9.59
C PRO A 80 8.29 6.90 8.30
N LEU A 81 7.81 6.26 7.24
CA LEU A 81 8.25 6.42 5.85
C LEU A 81 8.28 7.85 5.33
N GLY A 82 7.48 8.72 5.95
CA GLY A 82 7.18 10.06 5.44
C GLY A 82 6.15 10.08 4.29
N LEU A 83 5.87 8.94 3.65
CA LEU A 83 5.00 8.83 2.46
C LEU A 83 3.69 8.07 2.70
N GLU A 84 3.34 7.77 3.94
CA GLU A 84 2.13 7.02 4.33
C GLU A 84 0.86 7.67 3.77
N LYS A 85 0.75 9.01 3.80
CA LYS A 85 -0.35 9.74 3.15
C LYS A 85 -0.46 9.40 1.66
N LYS A 86 0.67 9.27 0.99
CA LYS A 86 0.76 9.00 -0.45
C LYS A 86 0.47 7.54 -0.76
N HIS A 87 0.98 6.60 0.05
CA HIS A 87 0.67 5.17 -0.05
C HIS A 87 -0.81 4.91 0.17
N ALA A 88 -1.41 5.51 1.21
CA ALA A 88 -2.84 5.46 1.44
C ALA A 88 -3.64 5.99 0.23
N ASN A 89 -3.30 7.18 -0.30
CA ASN A 89 -3.98 7.72 -1.48
C ASN A 89 -3.92 6.80 -2.70
N ARG A 90 -2.76 6.21 -2.98
CA ARG A 90 -2.56 5.32 -4.15
C ARG A 90 -3.36 4.03 -4.02
N LEU A 91 -3.28 3.39 -2.85
CA LEU A 91 -4.03 2.17 -2.57
C LEU A 91 -5.54 2.43 -2.58
N ASN A 92 -5.99 3.54 -1.98
CA ASN A 92 -7.39 3.95 -2.05
C ASN A 92 -7.84 4.10 -3.51
N PHE A 93 -7.06 4.83 -4.32
CA PHE A 93 -7.35 5.00 -5.73
C PHE A 93 -7.47 3.67 -6.48
N THR A 94 -6.53 2.74 -6.28
CA THR A 94 -6.60 1.42 -6.92
C THR A 94 -7.79 0.60 -6.43
N ALA A 95 -8.12 0.66 -5.14
CA ALA A 95 -9.29 -0.04 -4.58
C ALA A 95 -10.60 0.51 -5.17
N LEU A 96 -10.72 1.83 -5.30
CA LEU A 96 -11.87 2.48 -5.93
C LEU A 96 -12.00 2.09 -7.41
N LEU A 97 -10.90 2.06 -8.17
CA LEU A 97 -10.92 1.59 -9.56
C LEU A 97 -11.38 0.12 -9.66
N GLN A 98 -10.93 -0.73 -8.75
CA GLN A 98 -11.38 -2.12 -8.70
C GLN A 98 -12.87 -2.24 -8.40
N LEU A 99 -13.40 -1.43 -7.46
CA LEU A 99 -14.85 -1.38 -7.20
C LEU A 99 -15.63 -0.87 -8.41
N VAL A 100 -15.14 0.15 -9.11
CA VAL A 100 -15.78 0.66 -10.34
C VAL A 100 -15.83 -0.43 -11.42
N LEU A 101 -14.73 -1.18 -11.62
CA LEU A 101 -14.71 -2.29 -12.58
C LEU A 101 -15.70 -3.41 -12.19
N LEU A 102 -15.79 -3.75 -10.90
CA LEU A 102 -16.76 -4.73 -10.42
C LEU A 102 -18.19 -4.25 -10.63
N PHE A 103 -18.50 -3.02 -10.21
CA PHE A 103 -19.81 -2.44 -10.44
C PHE A 103 -20.19 -2.45 -11.91
N TRP A 104 -19.25 -2.06 -12.79
CA TRP A 104 -19.47 -2.03 -14.23
C TRP A 104 -19.74 -3.42 -14.81
N ILE A 105 -18.89 -4.41 -14.54
CA ILE A 105 -19.09 -5.77 -15.08
C ILE A 105 -20.39 -6.41 -14.53
N GLY A 106 -20.74 -6.13 -13.28
CA GLY A 106 -21.99 -6.58 -12.67
C GLY A 106 -23.22 -5.96 -13.32
N ALA A 107 -23.20 -4.65 -13.53
CA ALA A 107 -24.30 -3.93 -14.18
C ALA A 107 -24.46 -4.37 -15.65
N GLU A 108 -23.36 -4.40 -16.40
CA GLU A 108 -23.38 -4.81 -17.81
C GLU A 108 -23.79 -6.28 -17.99
N SER A 109 -23.57 -7.14 -16.98
CA SER A 109 -24.08 -8.51 -17.02
C SER A 109 -25.60 -8.59 -17.03
N TYR A 110 -26.30 -7.61 -16.46
CA TYR A 110 -27.76 -7.51 -16.53
C TYR A 110 -28.24 -6.88 -17.84
N TYR A 111 -27.63 -5.75 -18.23
CA TYR A 111 -28.15 -4.93 -19.31
C TYR A 111 -27.72 -5.41 -20.69
N HIS A 112 -26.49 -5.91 -20.82
CA HIS A 112 -25.88 -6.28 -22.10
C HIS A 112 -25.03 -7.54 -21.95
N PRO A 113 -25.63 -8.72 -21.68
CA PRO A 113 -24.90 -9.95 -21.43
C PRO A 113 -23.95 -10.38 -22.57
N GLN A 114 -24.28 -9.99 -23.80
CA GLN A 114 -23.47 -10.25 -25.01
C GLN A 114 -22.14 -9.46 -24.98
N LEU A 115 -22.13 -8.25 -24.41
CA LEU A 115 -20.91 -7.46 -24.28
C LEU A 115 -19.94 -8.11 -23.28
N ILE A 116 -20.45 -8.67 -22.19
CA ILE A 116 -19.62 -9.34 -21.18
C ILE A 116 -18.79 -10.47 -21.79
N GLN A 117 -19.39 -11.27 -22.67
CA GLN A 117 -18.68 -12.37 -23.33
C GLN A 117 -17.48 -11.86 -24.15
N THR A 118 -17.64 -10.69 -24.80
CA THR A 118 -16.59 -10.07 -25.61
C THR A 118 -15.51 -9.39 -24.74
N TYR A 119 -15.90 -8.83 -23.59
CA TYR A 119 -15.01 -8.03 -22.74
C TYR A 119 -14.42 -8.78 -21.53
N ASN A 120 -14.77 -10.05 -21.32
CA ASN A 120 -14.26 -10.87 -20.22
C ASN A 120 -12.73 -10.84 -20.12
N LEU A 121 -12.04 -10.98 -21.25
CA LEU A 121 -10.58 -10.89 -21.32
C LEU A 121 -10.07 -9.56 -20.75
N PHE A 122 -10.62 -8.43 -21.18
CA PHE A 122 -10.18 -7.11 -20.75
C PHE A 122 -10.46 -6.87 -19.27
N PHE A 123 -11.63 -7.29 -18.78
CA PHE A 123 -11.96 -7.21 -17.36
C PHE A 123 -10.91 -7.93 -16.50
N ASN A 124 -10.62 -9.19 -16.82
CA ASN A 124 -9.63 -9.99 -16.06
C ASN A 124 -8.23 -9.38 -16.09
N LEU A 125 -7.83 -8.82 -17.23
CA LEU A 125 -6.54 -8.13 -17.36
C LEU A 125 -6.48 -6.90 -16.47
N PHE A 126 -7.43 -5.97 -16.62
CA PHE A 126 -7.40 -4.69 -15.90
C PHE A 126 -7.64 -4.87 -14.40
N PHE A 127 -8.54 -5.77 -14.01
CA PHE A 127 -8.87 -6.00 -12.61
C PHE A 127 -7.65 -6.47 -11.79
N ILE A 128 -6.92 -7.44 -12.32
CA ILE A 128 -5.69 -7.97 -11.70
C ILE A 128 -4.52 -6.99 -11.83
N PHE A 129 -4.43 -6.27 -12.96
CA PHE A 129 -3.43 -5.22 -13.13
C PHE A 129 -3.57 -4.15 -12.03
N PHE A 130 -4.76 -3.59 -11.81
CA PHE A 130 -4.94 -2.56 -10.79
C PHE A 130 -4.65 -3.06 -9.38
N PHE A 131 -4.97 -4.32 -9.07
CA PHE A 131 -4.59 -4.93 -7.80
C PHE A 131 -3.07 -4.95 -7.61
N THR A 132 -2.36 -5.61 -8.53
CA THR A 132 -0.90 -5.79 -8.44
C THR A 132 -0.17 -4.45 -8.54
N PHE A 133 -0.69 -3.52 -9.34
CA PHE A 133 -0.15 -2.17 -9.49
C PHE A 133 -0.24 -1.38 -8.19
N GLY A 134 -1.34 -1.45 -7.44
CA GLY A 134 -1.49 -0.75 -6.16
C GLY A 134 -0.36 -1.10 -5.18
N PHE A 135 -0.07 -2.39 -5.05
CA PHE A 135 1.00 -2.91 -4.18
C PHE A 135 2.40 -2.59 -4.70
N TYR A 136 2.63 -2.76 -6.01
CA TYR A 136 3.88 -2.36 -6.67
C TYR A 136 4.18 -0.87 -6.47
N TRP A 137 3.16 -0.01 -6.58
CA TRP A 137 3.28 1.45 -6.57
C TRP A 137 3.72 2.01 -5.22
N ILE A 138 3.49 1.30 -4.11
CA ILE A 138 3.99 1.68 -2.79
C ILE A 138 5.52 1.74 -2.81
N LEU A 139 6.14 0.69 -3.34
CA LEU A 139 7.59 0.50 -3.29
C LEU A 139 8.34 1.26 -4.39
N ILE A 140 7.66 1.88 -5.37
CA ILE A 140 8.32 2.75 -6.36
C ILE A 140 8.98 3.95 -5.67
N ASP A 141 8.34 4.55 -4.66
CA ASP A 141 8.93 5.72 -4.01
C ASP A 141 10.12 5.38 -3.11
N VAL A 142 10.29 4.12 -2.73
CA VAL A 142 11.47 3.64 -1.99
C VAL A 142 12.77 3.91 -2.77
N TRP A 143 12.70 3.93 -4.11
CA TRP A 143 13.83 4.30 -4.97
C TRP A 143 14.34 5.73 -4.72
N LYS A 144 13.47 6.64 -4.26
CA LYS A 144 13.87 8.02 -3.96
C LYS A 144 14.76 8.07 -2.71
N TYR A 145 14.52 7.18 -1.75
CA TYR A 145 15.34 7.05 -0.54
C TYR A 145 16.69 6.36 -0.82
N ALA A 146 16.78 5.52 -1.85
CA ALA A 146 18.05 4.96 -2.33
C ALA A 146 19.01 5.99 -2.94
N LYS A 147 18.62 7.26 -3.11
CA LYS A 147 19.54 8.34 -3.53
C LYS A 147 20.18 9.08 -2.36
N ILE A 148 19.82 8.75 -1.13
CA ILE A 148 20.45 9.33 0.07
C ILE A 148 21.79 8.64 0.27
N ALA A 149 22.83 9.18 -0.36
CA ALA A 149 24.21 8.77 -0.13
C ALA A 149 24.82 9.68 0.94
N ILE A 150 24.87 9.22 2.20
CA ILE A 150 25.67 9.91 3.22
C ILE A 150 27.13 9.56 2.94
N ARG A 151 27.85 10.45 2.25
CA ARG A 151 29.29 10.30 2.02
C ARG A 151 30.07 10.99 3.13
N LEU A 152 30.44 10.22 4.15
CA LEU A 152 31.45 10.65 5.13
C LEU A 152 32.84 10.61 4.48
N LYS A 153 33.52 11.76 4.41
CA LYS A 153 34.93 11.82 4.02
C LYS A 153 35.80 11.45 5.24
N LYS A 154 36.70 10.48 5.03
CA LYS A 154 37.60 9.82 6.00
C LYS A 154 38.20 10.73 7.09
N SER A 155 37.89 10.41 8.34
CA SER A 155 38.87 10.09 9.40
C SER A 155 38.16 9.37 10.56
N ASN A 156 38.61 8.15 10.88
CA ASN A 156 38.05 7.15 11.82
C ASN A 156 36.75 6.43 11.40
N THR A 157 36.90 5.13 11.12
CA THR A 157 36.14 4.39 10.09
C THR A 157 35.22 3.26 10.58
N ASP A 158 35.10 3.01 11.89
CA ASP A 158 34.35 1.82 12.38
C ASP A 158 32.94 2.12 12.89
N LYS A 159 32.53 3.39 12.93
CA LYS A 159 31.15 3.83 13.20
C LYS A 159 30.57 4.59 12.01
N THR A 160 30.95 4.18 10.81
CA THR A 160 30.52 4.81 9.56
C THR A 160 29.05 4.49 9.34
N ILE A 161 28.16 5.37 9.81
CA ILE A 161 26.76 5.62 9.38
C ILE A 161 26.33 4.67 8.25
N SER A 162 25.96 3.43 8.61
CA SER A 162 25.53 2.40 7.67
C SER A 162 24.02 2.44 7.46
N TYR A 163 23.40 3.61 7.60
CA TYR A 163 21.98 3.64 7.97
C TYR A 163 21.00 3.32 6.84
N LEU A 164 21.46 3.20 5.59
CA LEU A 164 20.64 2.70 4.48
C LEU A 164 21.52 1.90 3.53
N ASN A 165 21.47 0.56 3.61
CA ASN A 165 22.22 -0.30 2.69
C ASN A 165 21.66 -0.13 1.26
N LEU A 166 22.27 0.75 0.46
CA LEU A 166 21.86 1.05 -0.91
C LEU A 166 21.71 -0.19 -1.80
N ARG A 167 22.53 -1.21 -1.55
CA ARG A 167 22.45 -2.50 -2.25
C ARG A 167 21.15 -3.23 -1.94
N TYR A 168 20.68 -3.14 -0.70
CA TYR A 168 19.45 -3.74 -0.23
C TYR A 168 18.21 -3.05 -0.83
N PHE A 169 18.18 -1.72 -0.82
CA PHE A 169 17.11 -0.95 -1.46
C PHE A 169 17.02 -1.21 -2.96
N LYS A 170 18.17 -1.28 -3.65
CA LYS A 170 18.22 -1.61 -5.09
C LYS A 170 17.74 -3.03 -5.34
N LEU A 171 18.06 -3.98 -4.46
CA LEU A 171 17.57 -5.36 -4.56
C LEU A 171 16.06 -5.45 -4.33
N ILE A 172 15.53 -4.83 -3.28
CA ILE A 172 14.07 -4.77 -2.99
C ILE A 172 13.31 -4.17 -4.18
N SER A 173 13.86 -3.09 -4.73
CA SER A 173 13.33 -2.40 -5.90
C SER A 173 13.25 -3.28 -7.14
N ILE A 174 14.32 -4.05 -7.40
CA ILE A 174 14.38 -5.01 -8.51
C ILE A 174 13.41 -6.16 -8.27
N VAL A 175 13.39 -6.73 -7.06
CA VAL A 175 12.46 -7.82 -6.69
C VAL A 175 11.02 -7.38 -6.89
N ASN A 176 10.63 -6.21 -6.37
CA ASN A 176 9.29 -5.67 -6.53
C ASN A 176 8.91 -5.48 -8.02
N LEU A 177 9.82 -4.94 -8.84
CA LEU A 177 9.58 -4.76 -10.27
C LEU A 177 9.45 -6.10 -11.01
N ILE A 178 10.36 -7.05 -10.76
CA ILE A 178 10.33 -8.37 -11.38
C ILE A 178 9.05 -9.10 -11.00
N THR A 179 8.66 -9.09 -9.73
CA THR A 179 7.41 -9.75 -9.32
C THR A 179 6.19 -9.09 -9.96
N PHE A 180 6.11 -7.76 -10.00
CA PHE A 180 5.02 -7.06 -10.67
C PHE A 180 4.90 -7.45 -12.15
N ILE A 181 6.02 -7.44 -12.88
CA ILE A 181 6.06 -7.84 -14.30
C ILE A 181 5.66 -9.31 -14.44
N LEU A 182 6.24 -10.20 -13.63
CA LEU A 182 5.97 -11.63 -13.68
C LEU A 182 4.50 -11.95 -13.44
N LEU A 183 3.88 -11.37 -12.40
CA LEU A 183 2.46 -11.59 -12.11
C LEU A 183 1.56 -11.10 -13.25
N ASN A 184 1.88 -9.96 -13.87
CA ASN A 184 1.08 -9.44 -14.98
C ASN A 184 1.28 -10.21 -16.29
N VAL A 185 2.51 -10.65 -16.59
CA VAL A 185 2.78 -11.53 -17.73
C VAL A 185 2.09 -12.88 -17.55
N LEU A 186 2.12 -13.45 -16.34
CA LEU A 186 1.38 -14.66 -16.02
C LEU A 186 -0.13 -14.44 -16.15
N ASN A 187 -0.66 -13.30 -15.69
CA ASN A 187 -2.06 -12.94 -15.86
C ASN A 187 -2.47 -12.90 -17.32
N ILE A 188 -1.71 -12.18 -18.15
CA ILE A 188 -1.94 -12.11 -19.60
C ILE A 188 -1.92 -13.51 -20.22
N SER A 189 -0.89 -14.30 -19.90
CA SER A 189 -0.73 -15.64 -20.46
C SER A 189 -1.89 -16.56 -20.07
N PHE A 190 -2.29 -16.59 -18.80
CA PHE A 190 -3.38 -17.45 -18.33
C PHE A 190 -4.73 -17.01 -18.87
N VAL A 191 -5.01 -15.70 -18.94
CA VAL A 191 -6.26 -15.19 -19.54
C VAL A 191 -6.32 -15.57 -21.02
N LEU A 192 -5.23 -15.41 -21.78
CA LEU A 192 -5.18 -15.82 -23.19
C LEU A 192 -5.31 -17.34 -23.38
N LEU A 193 -4.68 -18.15 -22.53
CA LEU A 193 -4.81 -19.60 -22.59
C LEU A 193 -6.23 -20.05 -22.29
N LEU A 194 -6.89 -19.39 -21.33
CA LEU A 194 -8.26 -19.68 -20.94
C LEU A 194 -9.24 -19.30 -22.07
N ASP A 195 -9.07 -18.12 -22.67
CA ASP A 195 -9.88 -17.64 -23.80
C ASP A 195 -9.77 -18.56 -25.03
N ASN A 196 -8.59 -19.13 -25.26
CA ASN A 196 -8.35 -20.12 -26.32
C ASN A 196 -8.71 -21.57 -25.93
N ASN A 197 -9.42 -21.78 -24.81
CA ASN A 197 -9.81 -23.10 -24.29
C ASN A 197 -8.63 -24.10 -24.09
N LYS A 198 -7.41 -23.60 -23.87
CA LYS A 198 -6.22 -24.43 -23.65
C LYS A 198 -6.04 -24.86 -22.19
N ILE A 199 -6.66 -24.14 -21.25
CA ILE A 199 -6.67 -24.47 -19.82
C ILE A 199 -8.09 -24.40 -19.29
N LEU A 200 -8.38 -25.18 -18.25
CA LEU A 200 -9.65 -25.13 -17.55
C LEU A 200 -9.73 -23.88 -16.68
N GLY A 201 -10.88 -23.21 -16.74
CA GLY A 201 -11.24 -22.08 -15.89
C GLY A 201 -12.27 -22.47 -14.83
N PHE A 202 -12.44 -21.58 -13.86
CA PHE A 202 -13.55 -21.58 -12.93
C PHE A 202 -14.63 -20.65 -13.46
N SER A 203 -15.86 -21.17 -13.55
CA SER A 203 -17.02 -20.35 -13.85
C SER A 203 -17.40 -19.54 -12.62
N TYR A 204 -17.39 -18.23 -12.78
CA TYR A 204 -17.77 -17.26 -11.76
C TYR A 204 -19.08 -16.59 -12.18
N ASP A 205 -20.15 -16.92 -11.48
CA ASP A 205 -21.46 -16.36 -11.80
C ASP A 205 -21.46 -14.86 -11.52
N LEU A 206 -21.79 -14.11 -12.55
CA LEU A 206 -22.09 -12.69 -12.48
C LEU A 206 -23.54 -12.51 -12.05
N PRO A 207 -23.90 -11.34 -11.52
CA PRO A 207 -25.28 -10.99 -11.21
C PRO A 207 -26.33 -11.33 -12.27
N GLY A 208 -26.02 -11.07 -13.55
CA GLY A 208 -26.90 -11.35 -14.67
C GLY A 208 -26.70 -12.71 -15.34
N THR A 209 -25.89 -13.61 -14.77
CA THR A 209 -25.66 -14.95 -15.33
C THR A 209 -26.97 -15.73 -15.46
N GLY A 210 -27.21 -16.32 -16.64
CA GLY A 210 -28.44 -17.03 -16.97
C GLY A 210 -29.53 -16.17 -17.62
N ILE A 211 -29.45 -14.84 -17.55
CA ILE A 211 -30.33 -13.95 -18.31
C ILE A 211 -29.94 -14.03 -19.79
N GLU A 212 -30.91 -14.28 -20.67
CA GLU A 212 -30.67 -14.46 -22.11
C GLU A 212 -29.58 -15.52 -22.44
N ASN A 213 -29.45 -16.57 -21.61
CA ASN A 213 -28.38 -17.57 -21.69
C ASN A 213 -26.96 -16.99 -21.58
N SER A 214 -26.81 -15.87 -20.87
CA SER A 214 -25.51 -15.30 -20.56
C SER A 214 -24.63 -16.30 -19.80
N LEU A 215 -23.36 -16.33 -20.20
CA LEU A 215 -22.39 -17.25 -19.64
C LEU A 215 -21.71 -16.62 -18.41
N PRO A 216 -21.27 -17.43 -17.44
CA PRO A 216 -20.50 -16.95 -16.32
C PRO A 216 -19.14 -16.37 -16.76
N LEU A 217 -18.56 -15.55 -15.90
CA LEU A 217 -17.21 -15.05 -16.09
C LEU A 217 -16.21 -16.20 -15.87
N ASN A 218 -15.44 -16.55 -16.89
CA ASN A 218 -14.41 -17.57 -16.72
C ASN A 218 -13.13 -16.95 -16.13
N LEU A 219 -12.75 -17.44 -14.95
CA LEU A 219 -11.53 -17.05 -14.23
C LEU A 219 -10.51 -18.19 -14.26
N SER A 220 -9.23 -17.85 -14.40
CA SER A 220 -8.17 -18.85 -14.18
C SER A 220 -7.95 -19.10 -12.68
N ILE A 221 -7.05 -20.01 -12.32
CA ILE A 221 -6.64 -20.18 -10.90
C ILE A 221 -5.77 -19.02 -10.39
N LEU A 222 -5.23 -18.20 -11.29
CA LEU A 222 -4.23 -17.19 -10.98
C LEU A 222 -4.73 -16.09 -10.01
N PRO A 223 -5.97 -15.56 -10.11
CA PRO A 223 -6.51 -14.61 -9.14
C PRO A 223 -6.43 -15.12 -7.70
N PHE A 224 -6.71 -16.41 -7.47
CA PHE A 224 -6.64 -17.03 -6.13
C PHE A 224 -5.23 -17.03 -5.56
N ILE A 225 -4.20 -17.01 -6.40
CA ILE A 225 -2.80 -16.96 -6.00
C ILE A 225 -2.36 -15.50 -5.82
N ILE A 226 -2.69 -14.64 -6.79
CA ILE A 226 -2.26 -13.23 -6.82
C ILE A 226 -2.75 -12.46 -5.60
N ILE A 227 -3.97 -12.74 -5.13
CA ILE A 227 -4.57 -12.07 -3.98
C ILE A 227 -3.72 -12.20 -2.71
N TRP A 228 -2.93 -13.27 -2.59
CA TRP A 228 -2.02 -13.50 -1.47
C TRP A 228 -0.61 -13.00 -1.74
N ILE A 229 -0.07 -13.24 -2.94
CA ILE A 229 1.34 -12.92 -3.25
C ILE A 229 1.61 -11.41 -3.12
N SER A 230 0.73 -10.56 -3.68
CA SER A 230 1.03 -9.12 -3.73
C SER A 230 1.07 -8.49 -2.34
N PRO A 231 0.06 -8.69 -1.46
CA PRO A 231 0.11 -8.13 -0.10
C PRO A 231 1.23 -8.71 0.76
N ILE A 232 1.48 -10.03 0.68
CA ILE A 232 2.53 -10.70 1.47
C ILE A 232 3.90 -10.19 1.06
N LEU A 233 4.18 -10.11 -0.25
CA LEU A 233 5.45 -9.62 -0.74
C LEU A 233 5.66 -8.16 -0.33
N THR A 234 4.67 -7.29 -0.54
CA THR A 234 4.79 -5.88 -0.14
C THR A 234 5.05 -5.75 1.36
N SER A 235 4.32 -6.48 2.20
CA SER A 235 4.51 -6.47 3.65
C SER A 235 5.91 -6.94 4.03
N THR A 236 6.40 -8.01 3.41
CA THR A 236 7.74 -8.54 3.64
C THR A 236 8.81 -7.53 3.22
N LEU A 237 8.70 -6.96 2.02
CA LEU A 237 9.66 -5.96 1.53
C LEU A 237 9.64 -4.69 2.39
N LEU A 238 8.47 -4.26 2.85
CA LEU A 238 8.34 -3.17 3.81
C LEU A 238 9.03 -3.51 5.14
N PHE A 239 8.74 -4.66 5.74
CA PHE A 239 9.39 -5.11 6.97
C PHE A 239 10.92 -5.11 6.84
N LEU A 240 11.43 -5.64 5.73
CA LEU A 240 12.84 -5.67 5.41
C LEU A 240 13.45 -4.26 5.28
N ILE A 241 12.72 -3.29 4.72
CA ILE A 241 13.15 -1.88 4.68
C ILE A 241 13.23 -1.28 6.09
N TYR A 242 12.29 -1.61 6.99
CA TYR A 242 12.23 -0.99 8.32
C TYR A 242 13.06 -1.68 9.38
N LYS A 243 13.46 -2.94 9.19
CA LYS A 243 14.23 -3.66 10.21
C LYS A 243 15.45 -2.84 10.65
N ASP A 244 16.23 -2.36 9.68
CA ASP A 244 17.44 -1.57 9.96
C ASP A 244 17.13 -0.15 10.50
N LEU A 245 15.93 0.38 10.22
CA LEU A 245 15.49 1.71 10.68
C LEU A 245 14.86 1.70 12.07
N ASN A 246 14.28 0.58 12.50
CA ASN A 246 13.63 0.41 13.79
C ASN A 246 14.61 -0.03 14.89
N ASP A 247 15.78 -0.57 14.51
CA ASP A 247 16.83 -0.98 15.45
C ASP A 247 17.69 0.22 15.96
N ILE A 248 17.43 1.44 15.48
CA ILE A 248 18.15 2.65 15.91
C ILE A 248 17.51 3.20 17.18
N SER A 249 18.25 3.19 18.30
CA SER A 249 17.77 3.82 19.52
C SER A 249 17.76 5.36 19.37
N PRO A 250 16.75 6.07 19.92
CA PRO A 250 16.71 7.53 19.89
C PRO A 250 17.97 8.18 20.51
N ALA A 251 18.51 7.58 21.56
CA ALA A 251 19.71 8.05 22.25
C ALA A 251 20.99 7.90 21.40
N ASP A 252 21.11 6.81 20.63
CA ASP A 252 22.23 6.64 19.70
C ASP A 252 22.11 7.60 18.51
N PHE A 253 20.89 7.86 18.05
CA PHE A 253 20.65 8.81 16.97
C PHE A 253 21.06 10.25 17.36
N ILE A 254 20.67 10.71 18.56
CA ILE A 254 21.03 12.06 19.07
C ILE A 254 22.55 12.19 19.20
N LYS A 255 23.23 11.19 19.79
CA LYS A 255 24.70 11.19 19.88
C LYS A 255 25.36 11.29 18.51
N ILE A 256 24.90 10.52 17.54
CA ILE A 256 25.44 10.54 16.18
C ILE A 256 25.16 11.89 15.51
N PHE A 257 24.00 12.48 15.75
CA PHE A 257 23.62 13.78 15.21
C PHE A 257 24.48 14.93 15.78
N GLU A 258 24.76 14.91 17.08
CA GLU A 258 25.61 15.89 17.77
C GLU A 258 27.09 15.72 17.41
N GLU A 259 27.57 14.47 17.26
CA GLU A 259 28.96 14.15 16.88
C GLU A 259 29.23 14.32 15.37
N SER A 260 28.18 14.51 14.55
CA SER A 260 28.32 14.65 13.10
C SER A 260 28.75 16.06 12.67
N PRO A 261 29.61 16.18 11.64
CA PRO A 261 29.92 17.46 11.00
C PRO A 261 28.66 18.23 10.58
N GLU A 262 28.72 19.57 10.64
CA GLU A 262 27.58 20.46 10.40
C GLU A 262 26.91 20.24 9.02
N GLU A 263 27.68 19.94 7.98
CA GLU A 263 27.14 19.56 6.66
C GLU A 263 26.27 18.29 6.71
N ILE A 264 26.67 17.30 7.51
CA ILE A 264 25.98 16.01 7.65
C ILE A 264 24.74 16.19 8.53
N ARG A 265 24.86 16.99 9.59
CA ARG A 265 23.74 17.37 10.43
C ARG A 265 22.68 18.11 9.60
N ASN A 266 23.07 19.08 8.78
CA ASN A 266 22.16 19.79 7.89
C ASN A 266 21.50 18.86 6.85
N GLN A 267 22.25 17.90 6.28
CA GLN A 267 21.68 16.89 5.39
C GLN A 267 20.70 15.96 6.12
N LEU A 268 20.99 15.56 7.36
CA LEU A 268 20.09 14.77 8.20
C LEU A 268 18.83 15.58 8.51
N ILE A 269 18.93 16.81 9.00
CA ILE A 269 17.80 17.72 9.25
C ILE A 269 16.95 17.87 7.99
N GLU A 270 17.57 18.12 6.84
CA GLU A 270 16.85 18.29 5.58
C GLU A 270 16.15 16.98 5.15
N THR A 271 16.75 15.83 5.43
CA THR A 271 16.18 14.50 5.16
C THR A 271 15.03 14.19 6.10
N PHE A 272 15.20 14.42 7.41
CA PHE A 272 14.13 14.27 8.41
C PHE A 272 13.00 15.27 8.18
N ALA A 273 13.29 16.50 7.74
CA ALA A 273 12.29 17.49 7.35
C ALA A 273 11.52 17.06 6.10
N LYS A 274 12.17 16.38 5.14
CA LYS A 274 11.50 15.77 3.97
C LYS A 274 10.61 14.59 4.36
N ILE A 275 10.97 13.84 5.40
CA ILE A 275 10.19 12.70 5.94
C ILE A 275 9.05 13.20 6.83
N ASN A 276 9.28 14.26 7.61
CA ASN A 276 8.33 14.86 8.53
C ASN A 276 8.57 16.38 8.63
N THR A 277 7.73 17.18 7.98
CA THR A 277 7.85 18.64 7.98
C THR A 277 7.70 19.25 9.37
N LYS A 278 7.08 18.55 10.32
CA LYS A 278 6.98 18.99 11.73
C LYS A 278 8.30 18.88 12.49
N PHE A 279 9.24 18.05 12.04
CA PHE A 279 10.54 17.89 12.70
C PHE A 279 11.39 19.16 12.61
N LYS A 280 11.30 19.86 11.48
CA LYS A 280 11.97 21.15 11.28
C LYS A 280 11.52 22.20 12.29
N HIS A 281 10.23 22.19 12.63
CA HIS A 281 9.64 23.18 13.52
C HIS A 281 10.08 23.04 14.98
N ASN A 282 10.56 21.86 15.39
CA ASN A 282 11.08 21.62 16.74
C ASN A 282 12.58 21.89 16.84
N LEU A 283 13.33 21.74 15.73
CA LEU A 283 14.77 22.02 15.66
C LEU A 283 15.09 23.51 15.49
N ASP A 284 14.19 24.28 14.89
CA ASP A 284 14.33 25.75 14.75
C ASP A 284 13.93 26.50 16.05
N THR A 285 13.48 25.79 17.10
CA THR A 285 13.01 26.36 18.38
C THR A 285 13.93 26.10 19.58
N GLU A 286 15.11 25.49 19.36
CA GLU A 286 16.22 25.44 20.33
C GLU A 286 17.38 26.31 19.84
#